data_AF-A0A949L5J5-F1
#
_entry.id   AF-A0A949L5J5-F1
#
_cell.length_a   1.000
_cell.length_b   1.000
_cell.length_c   1.000
_cell.angle_alpha   90.00
_cell.angle_beta   90.00
_cell.angle_gamma   90.00
#
_symmetry.space_group_name_H-M   'P 1'
#
loop_
_entity.id
_entity.type
_entity.pdbx_description
1 polymer ?
#
loop_
_entity_poly.entity_id
_entity_poly.type
_entity_poly.pdbx_seq_one_letter_code
_entity_poly.pdbx_strand_id
1 'polypeptide(L)' 'MTARWISDPLFWIAALPALAVSGLLAQMVASLFTCCGTFRLRGRSVRLKWWMIPVAGVACAALWTAAVLCAALG' A
#
# COMPACT_ATOMS: atom_id res chain seq x y z
N MET A 1 -5.19 -19.40 -18.88
CA MET A 1 -4.53 -18.10 -18.67
C MET A 1 -3.11 -18.37 -18.25
N THR A 2 -2.17 -18.24 -19.19
CA THR A 2 -0.74 -18.45 -18.94
C THR A 2 -0.26 -17.44 -17.91
N ALA A 3 0.50 -17.88 -16.90
CA ALA A 3 1.03 -17.06 -15.82
C ALA A 3 2.16 -16.11 -16.29
N ARG A 4 1.95 -15.37 -17.40
CA ARG A 4 2.92 -14.41 -17.94
C ARG A 4 3.10 -13.22 -16.99
N TRP A 5 1.99 -12.71 -16.46
CA TRP A 5 1.96 -11.57 -15.53
C TRP A 5 2.88 -11.72 -14.32
N ILE A 6 3.11 -12.94 -13.80
CA ILE A 6 3.98 -13.15 -12.63
C ILE A 6 5.47 -13.03 -13.00
N SER A 7 5.80 -13.21 -14.27
CA SER A 7 7.15 -13.07 -14.82
C SER A 7 7.41 -11.64 -15.30
N ASP A 8 6.37 -10.80 -15.41
CA ASP A 8 6.50 -9.44 -15.90
C ASP A 8 7.13 -8.52 -14.84
N PRO A 9 8.31 -7.93 -15.10
CA PRO A 9 8.98 -7.06 -14.14
C PRO A 9 8.18 -5.80 -13.85
N LEU A 10 7.38 -5.32 -14.81
CA LEU A 10 6.50 -4.16 -14.64
C LEU A 10 5.40 -4.40 -13.60
N PHE A 11 4.85 -5.63 -13.54
CA PHE A 11 3.88 -6.00 -12.52
C PHE A 11 4.50 -5.87 -11.12
N TRP A 12 5.71 -6.38 -10.92
CA TRP A 12 6.39 -6.34 -9.62
C TRP A 12 6.82 -4.93 -9.20
N ILE A 13 7.17 -4.06 -10.16
CA ILE A 13 7.47 -2.64 -9.88
C ILE A 13 6.25 -1.92 -9.29
N ALA A 14 5.03 -2.29 -9.67
CA ALA A 14 3.80 -1.74 -9.10
C ALA A 14 3.32 -2.53 -7.86
N ALA A 15 3.42 -3.85 -7.86
CA ALA A 15 2.91 -4.72 -6.80
C ALA A 15 3.73 -4.61 -5.50
N LEU A 16 5.06 -4.49 -5.57
CA LEU A 16 5.90 -4.33 -4.37
C LEU A 16 5.59 -3.05 -3.58
N PRO A 17 5.51 -1.85 -4.19
CA PRO A 17 5.08 -0.66 -3.47
C PRO A 17 3.62 -0.75 -3.04
N ALA A 18 2.73 -1.39 -3.82
CA ALA A 18 1.35 -1.62 -3.40
C ALA A 18 1.28 -2.44 -2.10
N LEU A 19 2.07 -3.50 -1.98
CA LEU A 19 2.19 -4.32 -0.78
C LEU A 19 2.76 -3.53 0.40
N ALA A 20 3.81 -2.74 0.18
CA ALA A 20 4.40 -1.90 1.21
C ALA A 20 3.39 -0.87 1.75
N VAL A 21 2.66 -0.18 0.86
CA VAL A 21 1.62 0.79 1.25
C VAL A 21 0.44 0.10 1.93
N SER A 22 0.06 -1.10 1.51
CA SER A 22 -1.00 -1.90 2.16
C SER A 22 -0.66 -2.23 3.61
N GLY A 23 0.58 -2.67 3.87
CA GLY A 23 1.05 -2.94 5.23
C GLY A 23 1.10 -1.67 6.09
N LEU A 24 1.52 -0.55 5.49
CA LEU A 24 1.55 0.75 6.14
C LEU A 24 0.14 1.23 6.49
N LEU A 25 -0.82 1.06 5.58
CA LEU A 25 -2.24 1.37 5.80
C LEU A 25 -2.82 0.52 6.92
N ALA A 26 -2.53 -0.78 6.95
CA ALA A 26 -2.97 -1.67 8.03
C ALA A 26 -2.42 -1.22 9.39
N GLN A 27 -1.15 -0.81 9.46
CA GLN A 27 -0.56 -0.25 10.68
C GLN A 27 -1.21 1.08 11.09
N MET A 28 -1.53 1.95 10.13
CA MET A 28 -2.24 3.21 10.39
C MET A 28 -3.65 2.95 10.94
N VAL A 29 -4.39 2.02 10.33
CA VAL A 29 -5.73 1.64 10.79
C VAL A 29 -5.68 1.00 12.18
N ALA A 30 -4.73 0.08 12.43
CA ALA A 30 -4.54 -0.51 13.74
C ALA A 30 -4.21 0.56 14.81
N SER A 31 -3.46 1.59 14.44
CA SER A 31 -3.12 2.68 15.36
C SER A 31 -4.29 3.60 15.73
N LEU A 32 -5.38 3.63 14.94
CA LEU A 32 -6.62 4.34 15.31
C LEU A 32 -7.30 3.73 16.53
N PHE A 33 -7.14 2.43 16.74
CA PHE A 33 -7.70 1.72 17.90
C PHE A 33 -6.82 1.85 19.15
N THR A 34 -5.65 2.49 19.04
CA THR A 34 -4.77 2.76 20.18
C THR A 34 -4.91 4.21 20.65
N CYS A 35 -4.91 4.39 21.98
CA CYS A 35 -5.22 5.63 22.71
C CYS A 35 -4.41 6.89 22.28
N CYS A 36 -3.33 6.75 21.50
CA CYS A 36 -2.42 7.85 21.18
C CYS A 36 -2.32 8.22 19.69
N GLY A 37 -2.96 7.50 18.75
CA GLY A 37 -2.92 7.82 17.32
C GLY A 37 -1.49 8.01 16.77
N THR A 38 -0.56 7.15 17.18
CA THR A 38 0.84 7.18 16.72
C THR A 38 1.19 5.85 16.08
N PHE A 39 1.89 5.89 14.96
CA PHE A 39 2.43 4.69 14.30
C PHE A 39 3.96 4.78 14.22
N ARG A 40 4.66 3.65 14.21
CA ARG A 40 6.12 3.60 14.11
C ARG A 40 6.55 3.45 12.66
N LEU A 41 7.23 4.45 12.11
CA LEU A 41 7.89 4.39 10.80
C LEU A 41 9.40 4.33 11.00
N ARG A 42 10.06 3.24 10.58
CA ARG A 42 11.51 3.03 10.75
C ARG A 42 12.01 3.31 12.19
N GLY A 43 11.25 2.85 13.19
CA GLY A 43 11.58 3.04 14.61
C GLY A 43 11.25 4.43 15.18
N ARG A 44 10.78 5.38 14.37
CA ARG A 44 10.33 6.71 14.82
C ARG A 44 8.81 6.74 14.98
N SER A 45 8.34 7.28 16.10
CA SER A 45 6.91 7.51 16.33
C SER A 45 6.45 8.73 15.53
N VAL A 46 5.52 8.50 14.59
CA VAL A 46 4.90 9.56 13.79
C VAL A 46 3.45 9.71 14.23
N ARG A 47 3.03 10.96 14.48
CA ARG A 47 1.65 11.26 14.85
C ARG A 47 0.76 11.11 13.62
N LEU A 48 -0.24 10.25 13.71
CA LEU A 48 -1.15 9.95 12.62
C LEU A 48 -2.09 11.15 12.44
N LYS A 49 -1.98 11.87 11.33
CA LYS A 49 -3.00 12.86 10.95
C LYS A 49 -4.16 12.11 10.30
N TRP A 50 -5.40 12.48 10.63
CA TRP A 50 -6.61 11.89 10.04
C TRP A 50 -6.57 11.84 8.51
N TRP A 51 -5.99 12.86 7.86
CA TRP A 51 -5.82 12.93 6.40
C TRP A 51 -4.82 11.91 5.81
N MET A 52 -3.96 11.27 6.61
CA MET A 52 -2.97 10.32 6.11
C MET A 52 -3.58 8.99 5.66
N ILE A 53 -4.65 8.54 6.33
CA ILE A 53 -5.37 7.31 6.01
C ILE A 53 -6.03 7.39 4.62
N PRO A 54 -6.84 8.42 4.28
CA PRO A 54 -7.42 8.52 2.95
C PRO A 54 -6.35 8.71 1.87
N VAL A 55 -5.28 9.47 2.13
CA VAL A 55 -4.17 9.63 1.16
C VAL A 55 -3.47 8.30 0.90
N ALA A 56 -3.13 7.55 1.94
CA ALA A 56 -2.53 6.23 1.79
C ALA A 56 -3.50 5.22 1.14
N GLY A 57 -4.80 5.33 1.40
CA GLY A 57 -5.84 4.52 0.76
C GLY A 57 -5.93 4.76 -0.74
N VAL A 58 -5.95 6.04 -1.16
CA VAL A 58 -5.97 6.42 -2.57
C VAL A 58 -4.68 5.97 -3.28
N ALA A 59 -3.52 6.18 -2.65
CA ALA A 59 -2.25 5.72 -3.21
C ALA A 59 -2.20 4.19 -3.35
N CYS A 60 -2.70 3.46 -2.34
CA CYS A 60 -2.80 2.00 -2.38
C CYS A 60 -3.71 1.53 -3.52
N ALA A 61 -4.90 2.12 -3.65
CA ALA A 61 -5.84 1.81 -4.70
C ALA A 61 -5.25 2.08 -6.10
N ALA A 62 -4.59 3.22 -6.29
CA ALA A 62 -3.94 3.57 -7.55
C ALA A 62 -2.83 2.57 -7.93
N LEU A 63 -1.99 2.16 -6.97
CA LEU A 63 -0.91 1.19 -7.19
C LEU A 63 -1.46 -0.21 -7.54
N TRP A 64 -2.50 -0.67 -6.85
CA TRP A 64 -3.15 -1.94 -7.18
C TRP A 64 -3.85 -1.89 -8.53
N THR A 65 -4.50 -0.78 -8.86
CA THR A 65 -5.16 -0.60 -10.17
C THR A 65 -4.11 -0.63 -11.29
N ALA A 66 -2.96 0.01 -11.10
CA ALA A 66 -1.84 -0.05 -12.04
C ALA A 66 -1.27 -1.48 -12.18
N ALA A 67 -1.12 -2.21 -11.07
CA ALA A 67 -0.66 -3.60 -11.09
C ALA A 67 -1.65 -4.53 -11.83
N VAL A 68 -2.95 -4.39 -11.58
CA VAL A 68 -4.01 -5.15 -12.26
C VAL A 68 -4.05 -4.81 -13.75
N LEU A 69 -3.95 -3.53 -14.12
CA LEU A 69 -3.88 -3.11 -15.51
C LEU A 69 -2.66 -3.72 -16.22
N CYS A 70 -1.49 -3.70 -15.58
CA CYS A 70 -0.29 -4.34 -16.15
C CYS A 70 -0.46 -5.85 -16.31
N ALA A 71 -1.09 -6.52 -15.34
CA ALA A 71 -1.37 -7.96 -15.42
C ALA A 71 -2.45 -8.33 -16.44
N ALA A 72 -3.38 -7.42 -16.74
CA ALA A 72 -4.46 -7.62 -17.70
C ALA A 72 -4.07 -7.28 -19.14
N LEU A 73 -3.11 -6.36 -19.32
CA LEU A 73 -2.63 -5.89 -20.63
C LEU A 73 -1.36 -6.61 -21.10
N GLY A 74 -0.62 -7.29 -20.21
CA GLY A 74 0.57 -8.11 -20.53
C GLY A 74 0.25 -9.58 -20.80
#